data_AF-A0A525CXE2-F1
#
_entry.id   AF-A0A525CXE2-F1
#
_cell.length_a   1.000
_cell.length_b   1.000
_cell.length_c   1.000
_cell.angle_alpha   90.00
_cell.angle_beta   90.00
_cell.angle_gamma   90.00
#
_symmetry.space_group_name_H-M   'P 1'
#
loop_
_entity.id
_entity.type
_entity.pdbx_description
1 polymer ?
#
loop_
_entity_poly.entity_id
_entity_poly.type
_entity_poly.pdbx_seq_one_letter_code
_entity_poly.pdbx_strand_id
1 'polypeptide(L)' 'MAKVKFMKGQALFALARKKATELGVDAKNLKLAELIHKVQIKEGHTACFRNSAECPELDCCWQASCGAKMIGS' A
#
# COMPACT_ATOMS: atom_id res chain seq x y z
N MET A 1 -0.41 -8.92 19.23
CA MET A 1 -0.74 -9.29 17.84
C MET A 1 -1.52 -8.12 17.24
N ALA A 2 -0.83 -7.23 16.51
CA ALA A 2 -1.42 -6.00 16.01
C ALA A 2 -2.39 -6.33 14.86
N LYS A 3 -3.69 -6.24 15.12
CA LYS A 3 -4.73 -6.26 14.08
C LYS A 3 -4.48 -5.06 13.16
N VAL A 4 -3.80 -5.28 12.04
CA VAL A 4 -3.70 -4.28 10.97
C VAL A 4 -5.10 -4.18 10.37
N LYS A 5 -5.95 -3.35 10.99
CA LYS A 5 -7.31 -3.08 10.53
C LYS A 5 -7.19 -2.57 9.11
N PHE A 6 -7.80 -3.29 8.16
CA PHE A 6 -7.91 -2.93 6.76
C PHE A 6 -8.47 -1.50 6.60
N MET A 7 -7.57 -0.52 6.52
CA MET A 7 -7.91 0.90 6.49
C MET A 7 -8.31 1.28 5.06
N LYS A 8 -9.56 1.74 4.88
CA LYS A 8 -10.05 2.28 3.61
C LYS A 8 -9.99 3.81 3.60
N GLY A 9 -9.71 4.40 2.44
CA GLY A 9 -9.76 5.85 2.24
C GLY A 9 -8.65 6.64 2.94
N GLN A 10 -9.04 7.65 3.74
CA GLN A 10 -8.12 8.63 4.32
C GLN A 10 -7.11 8.02 5.31
N ALA A 11 -7.50 6.94 6.00
CA ALA A 11 -6.62 6.21 6.91
C ALA A 11 -5.49 5.46 6.18
N LEU A 12 -5.76 4.94 4.98
CA LEU A 12 -4.72 4.35 4.13
C LEU A 12 -3.74 5.42 3.64
N PHE A 13 -4.25 6.60 3.30
CA PHE A 13 -3.40 7.71 2.90
C PHE A 13 -2.48 8.15 4.03
N ALA A 14 -2.98 8.20 5.27
CA ALA A 14 -2.16 8.48 6.45
C ALA A 14 -1.07 7.42 6.65
N LEU A 15 -1.40 6.13 6.48
CA LEU A 15 -0.43 5.02 6.54
C LEU A 15 0.65 5.15 5.46
N ALA A 16 0.24 5.34 4.20
CA ALA A 16 1.14 5.54 3.06
C ALA A 16 2.07 6.73 3.26
N ARG A 17 1.53 7.83 3.79
CA ARG A 17 2.30 9.04 4.06
C ARG A 17 3.32 8.84 5.18
N LYS A 18 2.92 8.17 6.27
CA LYS A 18 3.82 7.82 7.36
C LYS A 18 4.97 6.94 6.86
N LYS A 19 4.63 5.88 6.14
CA LYS A 19 5.60 4.91 5.60
C LYS A 19 6.52 5.57 4.57
N ALA A 20 5.98 6.44 3.72
CA ALA A 20 6.75 7.26 2.80
C ALA A 20 7.75 8.16 3.54
N THR A 21 7.33 8.86 4.61
CA THR A 21 8.24 9.67 5.43
C THR A 21 9.34 8.83 6.07
N GLU A 22 9.02 7.65 6.60
CA GLU A 22 10.01 6.71 7.17
C GLU A 22 11.05 6.26 6.13
N LEU A 23 10.63 6.12 4.87
CA LEU A 23 11.47 5.71 3.75
C LEU A 23 12.13 6.88 3.00
N GLY A 24 11.88 8.13 3.40
CA GLY A 24 12.35 9.34 2.71
C GLY A 24 11.70 9.57 1.33
N VAL A 25 10.48 9.06 1.13
CA VAL A 25 9.67 9.27 -0.08
C VAL A 25 8.82 10.52 0.10
N ASP A 26 8.94 11.44 -0.86
CA ASP A 26 8.16 12.67 -0.86
C ASP A 26 6.70 12.41 -1.27
N ALA A 27 5.79 12.58 -0.31
CA ALA A 27 4.36 12.38 -0.51
C ALA A 27 3.61 13.64 -0.97
N LYS A 28 4.33 14.73 -1.21
CA LYS A 28 3.76 16.04 -1.55
C LYS A 28 3.14 15.97 -2.95
N ASN A 29 1.85 16.31 -3.05
CA ASN A 29 1.08 16.33 -4.31
C ASN A 29 0.95 14.95 -5.01
N LEU A 30 1.18 13.83 -4.31
CA LEU A 30 0.98 12.50 -4.88
C LEU A 30 -0.43 11.97 -4.61
N LYS A 31 -1.00 11.29 -5.62
CA LYS A 31 -2.20 10.48 -5.42
C LYS A 31 -1.86 9.29 -4.53
N LEU A 32 -2.87 8.75 -3.83
CA LEU A 32 -2.72 7.56 -2.98
C LEU A 32 -1.99 6.42 -3.70
N ALA A 33 -2.38 6.14 -4.95
CA ALA A 33 -1.77 5.08 -5.74
C ALA A 33 -0.28 5.32 -6.01
N GLU A 34 0.06 6.52 -6.48
CA GLU A 34 1.45 6.94 -6.73
C GLU A 34 2.31 6.86 -5.47
N LEU A 35 1.76 7.32 -4.35
CA LEU A 35 2.45 7.28 -3.07
C LEU A 35 2.76 5.84 -2.64
N ILE A 36 1.78 4.96 -2.75
CA ILE A 36 1.94 3.54 -2.42
C ILE A 36 2.92 2.88 -3.38
N HIS A 37 2.86 3.17 -4.69
CA HIS A 37 3.82 2.66 -5.65
C HIS A 37 5.26 3.04 -5.30
N LYS A 38 5.49 4.31 -4.93
CA LYS A 38 6.82 4.75 -4.49
C LYS A 38 7.26 4.04 -3.21
N VAL A 39 6.36 3.90 -2.24
CA VAL A 39 6.64 3.15 -1.00
C VAL A 39 7.00 1.70 -1.32
N GLN A 40 6.22 1.01 -2.14
CA GLN A 40 6.47 -0.37 -2.54
C GLN A 40 7.83 -0.51 -3.23
N ILE A 41 8.14 0.33 -4.22
CA ILE A 41 9.44 0.27 -4.91
C ILE A 41 10.59 0.59 -3.95
N LYS A 42 10.39 1.50 -3.00
CA LYS A 42 11.40 1.85 -2.00
C LYS A 42 11.62 0.73 -0.96
N GLU A 43 10.56 -0.03 -0.64
CA GLU A 43 10.64 -1.28 0.13
C GLU A 43 11.29 -2.43 -0.67
N GLY A 44 11.50 -2.26 -1.99
CA GLY A 44 12.02 -3.30 -2.87
C GLY A 44 10.95 -4.22 -3.46
N HIS A 45 9.68 -3.86 -3.31
CA HIS A 45 8.53 -4.58 -3.83
C HIS A 45 8.06 -3.98 -5.16
N THR A 46 7.35 -4.76 -5.97
CA THR A 46 6.72 -4.26 -7.20
C THR A 46 5.48 -3.41 -6.89
N ALA A 47 5.26 -2.38 -7.70
CA ALA A 47 4.10 -1.48 -7.63
C ALA A 47 2.80 -2.19 -8.07
N CYS A 48 2.29 -3.11 -7.24
CA CYS A 48 1.09 -3.91 -7.55
C CYS A 48 -0.23 -3.19 -7.18
N PHE A 49 -0.16 -2.10 -6.40
CA PHE A 49 -1.34 -1.40 -5.92
C PHE A 49 -2.23 -0.89 -7.07
N ARG A 50 -3.49 -1.34 -7.16
CA ARG A 50 -4.43 -1.05 -8.27
C ARG A 50 -3.96 -1.44 -9.68
N ASN A 51 -2.84 -2.16 -9.79
CA ASN A 51 -2.30 -2.63 -11.06
C ASN A 51 -2.47 -4.14 -11.21
N SER A 52 -2.43 -4.88 -10.10
CA SER A 52 -2.63 -6.32 -10.08
C SER A 52 -4.07 -6.65 -9.68
N ALA A 53 -4.72 -7.51 -10.47
CA ALA A 53 -6.02 -8.08 -10.12
C ALA A 53 -5.92 -9.09 -8.98
N GLU A 54 -4.73 -9.68 -8.80
CA GLU A 54 -4.47 -10.75 -7.85
C GLU A 54 -3.26 -10.40 -6.97
N CYS A 55 -3.36 -10.66 -5.67
CA CYS A 55 -2.28 -10.43 -4.72
C CYS A 55 -1.98 -11.72 -3.94
N PRO A 56 -0.78 -12.30 -4.06
CA PRO A 56 -0.39 -13.48 -3.29
C PRO A 56 -0.02 -13.15 -1.85
N GLU A 57 0.26 -11.87 -1.53
CA GLU A 57 0.60 -11.43 -0.18
C GLU A 57 -0.63 -11.19 0.68
N LEU A 58 -0.91 -12.14 1.58
CA LEU A 58 -1.98 -12.08 2.58
C LEU A 58 -1.72 -11.04 3.68
N ASP A 59 -0.46 -10.64 3.91
CA ASP A 59 -0.08 -9.63 4.92
C ASP A 59 0.17 -8.24 4.31
N CYS A 60 -0.24 -8.03 3.06
CA CYS A 60 -0.05 -6.74 2.40
C CYS A 60 -0.73 -5.61 3.19
N CYS A 61 -0.07 -4.48 3.40
CA CYS A 61 -0.68 -3.33 4.10
C CYS A 61 -1.77 -2.61 3.26
N TRP A 62 -1.85 -2.89 1.96
CA TRP A 62 -2.61 -2.10 0.98
C TRP A 62 -3.87 -2.77 0.43
N GLN A 63 -4.08 -4.06 0.74
CA GLN A 63 -5.23 -4.89 0.32
C GLN A 63 -6.59 -4.22 0.50
N ALA A 64 -6.75 -3.46 1.59
CA ALA A 64 -7.99 -2.76 1.90
C ALA A 64 -8.47 -1.82 0.79
N SER A 65 -7.53 -1.30 -0.02
CA SER A 65 -7.81 -0.30 -1.05
C SER A 65 -7.24 -0.62 -2.44
N CYS A 66 -6.40 -1.65 -2.58
CA CYS A 66 -5.84 -2.02 -3.87
C CYS A 66 -6.87 -2.70 -4.78
N GLY A 67 -7.93 -3.29 -4.20
CA GLY A 67 -9.00 -3.97 -4.93
C GLY A 67 -8.58 -5.31 -5.55
N ALA A 68 -7.39 -5.80 -5.23
CA ALA A 68 -6.90 -7.09 -5.72
C ALA A 68 -7.58 -8.23 -4.96
N LYS A 69 -7.88 -9.31 -5.67
CA LYS A 69 -8.33 -10.57 -5.11
C LYS A 69 -7.12 -11.27 -4.48
N MET A 70 -7.20 -11.58 -3.19
CA MET A 70 -6.16 -12.38 -2.53
C MET A 70 -6.21 -13.80 -3.07
N ILE A 71 -5.06 -14.28 -3.50
CA ILE A 71 -4.84 -15.66 -3.96
C ILE A 71 -3.80 -16.31 -3.06
N GLY A 72 -4.06 -16.31 -1.75
CA GLY A 72 -3.32 -17.15 -0.82
C GLY A 72 -3.91 -18.55 -0.87
N SER A 73 -3.11 -19.52 -1.30
CA SER A 73 -3.47 -20.95 -1.33
C SER A 73 -3.40 -21.58 0.05
#